data_AF-A0A1S3JVJ4-F1
#
_entry.id   AF-A0A1S3JVJ4-F1
#
_cell.length_a   1.000
_cell.length_b   1.000
_cell.length_c   1.000
_cell.angle_alpha   90.00
_cell.angle_beta   90.00
_cell.angle_gamma   90.00
#
_symmetry.space_group_name_H-M   'P 1'
#
loop_
_entity.id
_entity.type
_entity.pdbx_description
1 polymer ?
#
loop_
_entity_poly.entity_id
_entity_poly.type
_entity_poly.pdbx_seq_one_letter_code
_entity_poly.pdbx_strand_id
1 'polypeptide(L)'
;MTTKTRLQLTLAIIKPDAVAQPHVIKYIKNLILSNNFLFVRSNMVRWRRSDAEQFYKEHEGRFFHNRLVTFMSSTHILAREDAISCWRKLMGPTKVFRTQYEDPDSIRGQFGLSDTRNCTHGSDSEESAAKEIHFFFPDFDIEKWYSEEELLFRQRKVTFDPKRDIHILDNTSPTRKEEPKITAS
;
A
#
# COMPACT_ATOMS: atom_id res chain seq x y z
N MET A 1 -7.15 -5.54 -28.31
CA MET A 1 -6.15 -5.68 -27.23
C MET A 1 -6.24 -4.42 -26.39
N THR A 2 -6.81 -4.49 -25.20
CA THR A 2 -6.84 -3.35 -24.27
C THR A 2 -5.41 -3.12 -23.78
N THR A 3 -4.81 -1.99 -24.17
CA THR A 3 -3.55 -1.53 -23.61
C THR A 3 -3.79 -1.29 -22.12
N LYS A 4 -3.25 -2.15 -21.25
CA LYS A 4 -3.33 -1.95 -19.80
C LYS A 4 -2.78 -0.57 -19.45
N THR A 5 -3.57 0.23 -18.75
CA THR A 5 -3.21 1.58 -18.31
C THR A 5 -2.02 1.49 -17.35
N ARG A 6 -1.17 2.52 -17.30
CA ARG A 6 -0.04 2.58 -16.37
C ARG A 6 -0.55 2.42 -14.93
N LEU A 7 0.18 1.69 -14.10
CA LEU A 7 -0.15 1.56 -12.68
C LEU A 7 0.02 2.90 -11.97
N GLN A 8 -0.87 3.20 -11.03
CA GLN A 8 -0.77 4.30 -10.10
C GLN A 8 -0.26 3.78 -8.75
N LEU A 9 0.55 4.59 -8.07
CA LEU A 9 0.99 4.32 -6.70
C LEU A 9 0.09 5.03 -5.68
N THR A 10 -0.14 4.40 -4.54
CA THR A 10 -0.79 5.02 -3.38
C THR A 10 -0.09 4.57 -2.10
N LEU A 11 -0.09 5.43 -1.08
CA LEU A 11 0.26 5.00 0.27
C LEU A 11 -0.97 4.37 0.93
N ALA A 12 -0.79 3.20 1.53
CA ALA A 12 -1.77 2.57 2.41
C ALA A 12 -1.16 2.38 3.81
N ILE A 13 -1.83 2.91 4.83
CA ILE A 13 -1.45 2.67 6.22
C ILE A 13 -2.57 1.89 6.89
N ILE A 14 -2.23 0.76 7.50
CA ILE A 14 -3.08 0.04 8.45
C ILE A 14 -2.72 0.55 9.83
N LYS A 15 -3.66 1.23 10.47
CA LYS A 15 -3.50 1.94 11.74
C LYS A 15 -3.41 0.97 12.93
N PRO A 16 -2.87 1.42 14.07
CA PRO A 16 -2.65 0.54 15.20
C PRO A 16 -3.87 -0.21 15.74
N ASP A 17 -5.06 0.40 15.67
CA ASP A 17 -6.31 -0.23 16.09
C ASP A 17 -6.65 -1.50 15.29
N ALA A 18 -6.29 -1.53 14.00
CA ALA A 18 -6.43 -2.70 13.14
C ALA A 18 -5.21 -3.64 13.24
N VAL A 19 -3.99 -3.10 13.33
CA VAL A 19 -2.75 -3.90 13.46
C VAL A 19 -2.75 -4.71 14.75
N ALA A 20 -3.29 -4.17 15.85
CA ALA A 20 -3.39 -4.87 17.13
C ALA A 20 -4.33 -6.09 17.10
N GLN A 21 -5.11 -6.27 16.02
CA GLN A 21 -6.05 -7.38 15.86
C GLN A 21 -5.59 -8.31 14.71
N PRO A 22 -4.97 -9.47 15.00
CA PRO A 22 -4.39 -10.34 13.97
C PRO A 22 -5.35 -10.76 12.86
N HIS A 23 -6.63 -10.97 13.18
CA HIS A 23 -7.65 -11.33 12.20
C HIS A 23 -8.00 -10.16 11.27
N VAL A 24 -8.03 -8.92 11.77
CA VAL A 24 -8.34 -7.71 10.99
C VAL A 24 -7.20 -7.39 10.03
N ILE A 25 -5.95 -7.35 10.49
CA ILE A 25 -4.81 -7.08 9.60
C ILE A 25 -4.69 -8.16 8.50
N LYS A 26 -4.90 -9.44 8.84
CA LYS A 26 -4.93 -10.52 7.85
C LYS A 26 -6.07 -10.32 6.84
N TYR A 27 -7.26 -9.95 7.30
CA TYR A 27 -8.38 -9.65 6.43
C TYR A 27 -8.07 -8.51 5.47
N ILE A 28 -7.56 -7.38 5.97
CA ILE A 28 -7.25 -6.19 5.14
C ILE A 28 -6.19 -6.54 4.09
N LYS A 29 -5.13 -7.27 4.45
CA LYS A 29 -4.11 -7.70 3.48
C LYS A 29 -4.68 -8.60 2.39
N ASN A 30 -5.51 -9.57 2.78
CA ASN A 30 -6.18 -10.45 1.81
C ASN A 30 -7.12 -9.66 0.90
N LEU A 31 -7.84 -8.66 1.44
CA LEU A 31 -8.72 -7.79 0.67
C LEU A 31 -7.94 -6.95 -0.35
N ILE A 32 -6.77 -6.42 0.03
CA ILE A 32 -5.88 -5.70 -0.88
C ILE A 32 -5.46 -6.62 -2.05
N LEU A 33 -4.99 -7.83 -1.74
CA LEU A 33 -4.57 -8.82 -2.75
C LEU A 33 -5.73 -9.24 -3.68
N SER A 34 -6.90 -9.53 -3.12
CA SER A 34 -8.08 -9.95 -3.90
C SER A 34 -8.63 -8.84 -4.80
N ASN A 35 -8.36 -7.57 -4.46
CA ASN A 35 -8.69 -6.40 -5.28
C ASN A 35 -7.58 -5.99 -6.26
N ASN A 36 -6.66 -6.92 -6.56
CA ASN A 36 -5.64 -6.81 -7.58
C ASN A 36 -4.55 -5.75 -7.31
N PHE A 37 -4.43 -5.24 -6.08
CA PHE A 37 -3.30 -4.41 -5.70
C PHE A 37 -2.01 -5.23 -5.61
N LEU A 38 -0.91 -4.59 -5.98
CA LEU A 38 0.43 -5.12 -5.85
C LEU A 38 1.16 -4.38 -4.73
N PHE A 39 1.61 -5.10 -3.71
CA PHE A 39 2.51 -4.55 -2.69
C PHE A 39 3.90 -4.28 -3.28
N VAL A 40 4.30 -3.02 -3.40
CA VAL A 40 5.62 -2.64 -3.95
C VAL A 40 6.68 -2.60 -2.84
N ARG A 41 6.34 -1.96 -1.72
CA ARG A 41 7.17 -1.90 -0.51
C ARG A 41 6.26 -1.94 0.72
N SER A 42 6.80 -2.47 1.81
CA SER A 42 6.08 -2.64 3.08
C SER A 42 7.03 -2.38 4.23
N ASN A 43 6.54 -1.72 5.28
CA ASN A 43 7.30 -1.47 6.49
C ASN A 43 6.37 -1.44 7.71
N MET A 44 6.87 -1.95 8.84
CA MET A 44 6.23 -1.82 10.14
C MET A 44 6.83 -0.63 10.87
N VAL A 45 6.07 0.45 11.00
CA VAL A 45 6.55 1.72 11.54
C VAL A 45 6.04 1.92 12.96
N ARG A 46 6.95 2.22 13.88
CA ARG A 46 6.61 2.85 15.17
C ARG A 46 6.80 4.35 15.02
N TRP A 47 5.73 5.10 15.10
CA TRP A 47 5.79 6.54 14.90
C TRP A 47 6.46 7.23 16.09
N ARG A 48 7.37 8.17 15.81
CA ARG A 48 7.74 9.17 16.82
C ARG A 48 6.67 10.26 16.86
N ARG A 49 6.62 10.98 17.97
CA ARG A 49 5.66 12.08 18.16
C ARG A 49 5.79 13.16 17.09
N SER A 50 7.03 13.61 16.88
CA SER A 50 7.39 14.58 15.85
C SER A 50 6.89 14.16 14.47
N ASP A 51 7.05 12.89 14.13
CA ASP A 51 6.76 12.37 12.78
C ASP A 51 5.23 12.31 12.57
N ALA A 52 4.49 11.92 13.61
CA ALA A 52 3.03 11.92 13.58
C ALA A 52 2.44 13.33 13.53
N GLU A 53 3.06 14.29 14.22
CA GLU A 53 2.66 15.70 14.18
C GLU A 53 2.97 16.32 12.82
N GLN A 54 4.14 16.04 12.24
CA GLN A 54 4.54 16.53 10.93
C GLN A 54 3.67 15.97 9.81
N PHE A 55 3.41 14.65 9.81
CA PHE A 55 2.58 14.01 8.79
C PHE A 55 1.14 14.51 8.82
N TYR A 56 0.58 14.72 10.02
CA TYR A 56 -0.77 15.22 10.22
C TYR A 56 -0.83 16.73 10.41
N LYS A 57 0.21 17.47 10.01
CA LYS A 57 0.27 18.94 10.21
C LYS A 57 -0.84 19.68 9.49
N GLU A 58 -1.25 19.20 8.31
CA GLU A 58 -2.42 19.74 7.60
C GLU A 58 -3.76 19.48 8.33
N HIS A 59 -3.72 18.68 9.41
CA HIS A 59 -4.83 18.34 10.28
C HIS A 59 -4.57 18.75 11.74
N GLU A 60 -3.67 19.72 11.95
CA GLU A 60 -3.28 20.27 13.25
C GLU A 60 -4.51 20.70 14.08
N GLY A 61 -4.49 20.41 15.38
CA GLY A 61 -5.58 20.71 16.32
C GLY A 61 -6.62 19.60 16.52
N ARG A 62 -6.50 18.46 15.82
CA ARG A 62 -7.36 17.31 16.05
C ARG A 62 -6.66 16.24 16.91
N PHE A 63 -7.37 15.63 17.88
CA PHE A 63 -6.85 14.74 18.94
C PHE A 63 -6.28 13.37 18.48
N PHE A 64 -5.57 13.30 17.36
CA PHE A 64 -5.14 12.03 16.74
C PHE A 64 -3.71 11.61 17.14
N HIS A 65 -2.84 12.58 17.42
CA HIS A 65 -1.39 12.39 17.43
C HIS A 65 -0.92 11.38 18.48
N ASN A 66 -1.38 11.50 19.74
CA ASN A 66 -0.85 10.66 20.83
C ASN A 66 -1.01 9.14 20.59
N ARG A 67 -2.06 8.70 19.89
CA ARG A 67 -2.32 7.27 19.68
C ARG A 67 -1.50 6.68 18.55
N LEU A 68 -1.32 7.42 17.46
CA LEU A 68 -0.47 7.00 16.33
C LEU A 68 0.98 6.78 16.78
N VAL A 69 1.44 7.60 17.72
CA VAL A 69 2.80 7.60 18.27
C VAL A 69 3.06 6.43 19.22
N THR A 70 2.02 5.96 19.91
CA THR A 70 2.21 4.95 20.96
C THR A 70 2.36 3.54 20.38
N PHE A 71 1.78 3.28 19.20
CA PHE A 71 1.62 1.94 18.67
C PHE A 71 2.09 1.79 17.21
N MET A 72 2.30 0.54 16.80
CA MET A 72 2.78 0.20 15.46
C MET A 72 1.70 0.41 14.40
N SER A 73 2.09 0.93 13.24
CA SER A 73 1.30 0.86 12.01
C SER A 73 2.01 0.00 10.96
N SER A 74 1.23 -0.61 10.07
CA SER A 74 1.75 -1.27 8.87
C SER A 74 1.59 -0.32 7.70
N THR A 75 2.68 0.08 7.07
CA THR A 75 2.69 1.06 5.98
C THR A 75 3.12 0.36 4.69
N HIS A 76 2.41 0.62 3.60
CA HIS A 76 2.58 -0.07 2.32
C HIS A 76 2.54 0.93 1.16
N ILE A 77 3.43 0.74 0.19
CA ILE A 77 3.28 1.31 -1.15
C ILE A 77 2.53 0.27 -1.98
N LEU A 78 1.35 0.64 -2.47
CA LEU A 78 0.52 -0.23 -3.30
C LEU A 78 0.47 0.29 -4.74
N ALA A 79 0.50 -0.63 -5.70
CA ALA A 79 0.35 -0.33 -7.13
C ALA A 79 -0.90 -1.01 -7.71
N ARG A 80 -1.67 -0.27 -8.51
CA ARG A 80 -2.85 -0.74 -9.26
C ARG A 80 -3.20 0.30 -10.32
N GLU A 81 -3.92 -0.09 -11.38
CA GLU A 81 -4.69 0.90 -12.13
C GLU A 81 -5.65 1.62 -11.17
N ASP A 82 -5.72 2.95 -11.20
CA ASP A 82 -6.55 3.77 -10.31
C ASP A 82 -6.39 3.45 -8.80
N ALA A 83 -5.15 3.18 -8.37
CA ALA A 83 -4.85 2.72 -7.01
C ALA A 83 -5.43 3.61 -5.91
N ILE A 84 -5.36 4.94 -6.07
CA ILE A 84 -5.82 5.90 -5.07
C ILE A 84 -7.33 5.79 -4.90
N SER A 85 -8.09 5.91 -5.99
CA SER A 85 -9.56 5.90 -5.93
C SER A 85 -10.07 4.54 -5.44
N CYS A 86 -9.45 3.45 -5.89
CA CYS A 86 -9.83 2.10 -5.49
C CYS A 86 -9.48 1.80 -4.03
N TRP A 87 -8.33 2.27 -3.54
CA TRP A 87 -7.97 2.09 -2.13
C TRP A 87 -8.92 2.88 -1.23
N ARG A 88 -9.23 4.13 -1.61
CA ARG A 88 -10.22 4.95 -0.89
C ARG A 88 -11.59 4.31 -0.85
N LYS A 89 -12.03 3.69 -1.96
CA LYS A 89 -13.29 2.94 -2.01
C LYS A 89 -13.27 1.75 -1.05
N LEU A 90 -12.21 0.93 -1.05
CA LEU A 90 -12.10 -0.21 -0.12
C LEU A 90 -12.06 0.22 1.35
N MET A 91 -11.42 1.35 1.64
CA MET A 91 -11.41 1.90 2.99
C MET A 91 -12.81 2.36 3.44
N GLY A 92 -13.61 2.92 2.53
CA GLY A 92 -14.89 3.57 2.83
C GLY A 92 -14.71 5.00 3.35
N PRO A 93 -15.81 5.76 3.54
CA PRO A 93 -15.75 7.14 4.04
C PRO A 93 -15.10 7.25 5.43
N THR A 94 -14.49 8.41 5.72
CA THR A 94 -13.74 8.63 6.97
C THR A 94 -14.62 8.62 8.23
N LYS A 95 -15.89 9.01 8.10
CA LYS A 95 -16.86 9.16 9.19
C LYS A 95 -17.50 7.82 9.54
N VAL A 96 -16.85 7.07 10.43
CA VAL A 96 -17.18 5.66 10.74
C VAL A 96 -18.66 5.45 11.02
N PHE A 97 -19.27 6.31 11.85
CA PHE A 97 -20.69 6.17 12.20
C PHE A 97 -21.60 6.22 10.97
N ARG A 98 -21.30 7.05 9.96
CA ARG A 98 -22.06 7.06 8.69
C ARG A 98 -21.69 5.88 7.82
N THR A 99 -20.40 5.58 7.72
CA THR A 99 -19.88 4.48 6.90
C THR A 99 -20.50 3.14 7.29
N GLN A 100 -20.75 2.88 8.57
CA GLN A 100 -21.41 1.67 9.04
C GLN A 100 -22.82 1.44 8.44
N TYR A 101 -23.50 2.50 8.01
CA TYR A 101 -24.80 2.40 7.34
C TYR A 101 -24.71 2.52 5.82
N GLU A 102 -23.87 3.43 5.32
CA GLU A 102 -23.77 3.74 3.89
C GLU A 102 -22.90 2.74 3.12
N ASP A 103 -21.86 2.21 3.75
CA ASP A 103 -20.88 1.29 3.15
C ASP A 103 -20.38 0.26 4.20
N PRO A 104 -21.29 -0.61 4.72
CA PRO A 104 -20.99 -1.53 5.80
C PRO A 104 -19.91 -2.56 5.44
N ASP A 105 -19.73 -2.85 4.16
CA ASP A 105 -18.76 -3.82 3.66
C ASP A 105 -17.36 -3.22 3.46
N SER A 106 -17.20 -1.90 3.56
CA SER A 106 -15.87 -1.27 3.58
C SER A 106 -15.07 -1.62 4.83
N ILE A 107 -13.75 -1.43 4.80
CA ILE A 107 -12.88 -1.68 5.97
C ILE A 107 -13.33 -0.84 7.17
N ARG A 108 -13.68 0.44 6.96
CA ARG A 108 -14.15 1.34 8.02
C ARG A 108 -15.54 0.99 8.52
N GLY A 109 -16.42 0.49 7.65
CA GLY A 109 -17.75 0.02 8.01
C GLY A 109 -17.67 -1.20 8.92
N GLN A 110 -16.86 -2.19 8.55
CA GLN A 110 -16.74 -3.44 9.29
C GLN A 110 -15.97 -3.29 10.62
N PHE A 111 -14.86 -2.55 10.62
CA PHE A 111 -13.90 -2.58 11.74
C PHE A 111 -13.67 -1.23 12.43
N GLY A 112 -14.19 -0.14 11.86
CA GLY A 112 -14.03 1.19 12.43
C GLY A 112 -14.69 1.31 13.81
N LEU A 113 -13.97 1.90 14.76
CA LEU A 113 -14.45 2.15 16.13
C LEU A 113 -14.83 3.62 16.35
N SER A 114 -14.18 4.54 15.65
CA SER A 114 -14.44 5.99 15.69
C SER A 114 -13.76 6.68 14.52
N ASP A 115 -14.09 7.93 14.22
CA ASP A 115 -13.43 8.72 13.15
C ASP A 115 -11.89 8.74 13.25
N THR A 116 -11.37 8.62 14.47
CA THR A 116 -9.93 8.59 14.78
C THR A 116 -9.33 7.18 14.83
N ARG A 117 -10.17 6.16 15.00
CA ARG A 117 -9.82 4.72 15.02
C ARG A 117 -10.65 4.04 13.94
N ASN A 118 -10.32 4.37 12.71
CA ASN A 118 -11.02 3.93 11.52
C ASN A 118 -10.14 2.98 10.69
N CYS A 119 -9.21 2.28 11.33
CA CYS A 119 -8.38 1.20 10.79
C CYS A 119 -7.35 1.57 9.71
N THR A 120 -7.62 2.54 8.83
CA THR A 120 -6.80 2.77 7.64
C THR A 120 -6.64 4.24 7.25
N HIS A 121 -5.51 4.56 6.62
CA HIS A 121 -5.24 5.80 5.90
C HIS A 121 -4.85 5.48 4.45
N GLY A 122 -5.14 6.42 3.56
CA GLY A 122 -4.60 6.39 2.22
C GLY A 122 -4.67 7.75 1.56
N SER A 123 -3.76 7.97 0.63
CA SER A 123 -3.60 9.23 -0.11
C SER A 123 -4.88 9.61 -0.84
N ASP A 124 -5.05 10.90 -1.15
CA ASP A 124 -6.21 11.44 -1.86
C ASP A 124 -5.92 11.93 -3.28
N SER A 125 -4.65 12.12 -3.63
CA SER A 125 -4.17 12.51 -4.96
C SER A 125 -2.77 11.93 -5.22
N GLU A 126 -2.29 12.02 -6.46
CA GLU A 126 -0.94 11.55 -6.80
C GLU A 126 0.13 12.39 -6.11
N GLU A 127 -0.11 13.70 -5.98
CA GLU A 127 0.78 14.62 -5.28
C GLU A 127 0.86 14.30 -3.79
N SER A 128 -0.26 13.99 -3.14
CA SER A 128 -0.23 13.55 -1.74
C SER A 128 0.42 12.18 -1.62
N ALA A 129 0.11 11.23 -2.51
CA ALA A 129 0.77 9.93 -2.53
C ALA A 129 2.29 10.03 -2.63
N ALA A 130 2.83 10.85 -3.55
CA ALA A 130 4.26 11.03 -3.70
C ALA A 130 4.92 11.61 -2.43
N LYS A 131 4.31 12.65 -1.84
CA LYS A 131 4.80 13.27 -0.58
C LYS A 131 4.78 12.28 0.58
N GLU A 132 3.66 11.57 0.75
CA GLU A 132 3.47 10.61 1.83
C GLU A 132 4.40 9.40 1.67
N ILE A 133 4.58 8.88 0.44
CA ILE A 133 5.53 7.79 0.14
C ILE A 133 6.95 8.22 0.51
N HIS A 134 7.39 9.41 0.07
CA HIS A 134 8.72 9.92 0.39
C HIS A 134 8.93 10.06 1.91
N PHE A 135 7.89 10.45 2.65
CA PHE A 135 7.95 10.56 4.12
C PHE A 135 8.20 9.21 4.81
N PHE A 136 7.54 8.12 4.40
CA PHE A 136 7.70 6.80 5.06
C PHE A 136 8.77 5.90 4.43
N PHE A 137 9.10 6.13 3.17
CA PHE A 137 10.06 5.34 2.40
C PHE A 137 11.04 6.30 1.71
N PRO A 138 11.91 7.00 2.46
CA PRO A 138 12.82 7.99 1.90
C PRO A 138 13.80 7.38 0.88
N ASP A 139 14.10 6.09 1.01
CA ASP A 139 14.96 5.34 0.09
C ASP A 139 14.22 4.82 -1.17
N PHE A 140 12.90 5.04 -1.28
CA PHE A 140 12.11 4.61 -2.42
C PHE A 140 12.05 5.71 -3.49
N ASP A 141 12.68 5.44 -4.63
CA ASP A 141 12.64 6.30 -5.81
C ASP A 141 11.46 5.93 -6.72
N ILE A 142 10.46 6.81 -6.76
CA ILE A 142 9.23 6.63 -7.56
C ILE A 142 9.54 6.60 -9.06
N GLU A 143 10.40 7.49 -9.56
CA GLU A 143 10.72 7.59 -10.99
C GLU A 143 11.53 6.39 -11.46
N LYS A 144 12.47 5.94 -10.63
CA LYS A 144 13.20 4.70 -10.87
C LYS A 144 12.26 3.50 -10.91
N TRP A 145 11.34 3.37 -9.95
CA TRP A 145 10.36 2.28 -9.97
C TRP A 145 9.51 2.29 -11.25
N TYR A 146 9.08 3.47 -11.70
CA TYR A 146 8.30 3.60 -12.93
C TYR A 146 9.08 3.22 -14.20
N SER A 147 10.36 3.56 -14.26
CA SER A 147 11.21 3.29 -15.42
C SER A 147 11.73 1.85 -15.47
N GLU A 148 11.96 1.21 -14.32
CA GLU A 148 12.62 -0.09 -14.24
C GLU A 148 11.66 -1.25 -13.88
N GLU A 149 10.67 -1.02 -13.01
CA GLU A 149 9.88 -2.09 -12.40
C GLU A 149 8.39 -2.09 -12.82
N GLU A 150 7.78 -0.94 -13.07
CA GLU A 150 6.32 -0.82 -13.30
C GLU A 150 5.80 -1.77 -14.37
N LEU A 151 6.52 -1.87 -15.49
CA LEU A 151 6.09 -2.70 -16.62
C LEU A 151 6.00 -4.17 -16.22
N LEU A 152 6.95 -4.66 -15.41
CA LEU A 152 6.96 -6.04 -14.94
C LEU A 152 5.81 -6.29 -13.96
N PHE A 153 5.54 -5.33 -13.07
CA PHE A 153 4.38 -5.35 -12.17
C PHE A 153 3.06 -5.38 -12.95
N ARG A 154 2.90 -4.51 -13.96
CA ARG A 154 1.72 -4.44 -14.83
C ARG A 154 1.51 -5.71 -15.65
N GLN A 155 2.61 -6.33 -16.08
CA GLN A 155 2.62 -7.63 -16.76
C GLN A 155 2.42 -8.82 -15.82
N ARG A 156 2.30 -8.61 -14.50
CA ARG A 156 2.18 -9.68 -13.48
C ARG A 156 3.35 -10.66 -13.49
N LYS A 157 4.55 -10.19 -13.81
CA LYS A 157 5.83 -10.94 -13.68
C LYS A 157 6.38 -10.79 -12.26
N VAL A 158 5.51 -10.99 -11.28
CA VAL A 158 5.79 -10.80 -9.87
C VAL A 158 5.07 -11.85 -9.04
N THR A 159 5.73 -12.28 -7.97
CA THR A 159 5.19 -13.20 -6.98
C THR A 159 5.10 -12.51 -5.62
N PHE A 160 3.98 -12.69 -4.90
CA PHE A 160 3.84 -12.16 -3.55
C PHE A 160 4.66 -12.97 -2.54
N ASP A 161 5.57 -12.32 -1.83
CA ASP A 161 6.28 -12.86 -0.66
C ASP A 161 5.49 -12.52 0.62
N PRO A 162 4.79 -13.49 1.23
CA PRO A 162 3.97 -13.26 2.42
C PRO A 162 4.78 -12.97 3.68
N LYS A 163 6.10 -13.26 3.70
CA LYS A 163 6.95 -12.95 4.86
C LYS A 163 7.35 -11.48 4.91
N ARG A 164 7.47 -10.86 3.73
CA ARG A 164 7.87 -9.45 3.57
C ARG A 164 6.70 -8.54 3.22
N ASP A 165 5.53 -9.11 2.94
CA ASP A 165 4.35 -8.41 2.41
C ASP A 165 4.67 -7.58 1.16
N ILE A 166 5.46 -8.12 0.23
CA ILE A 166 5.81 -7.43 -1.03
C ILE A 166 5.70 -8.38 -2.20
N HIS A 167 5.41 -7.83 -3.38
CA HIS A 167 5.61 -8.52 -4.64
C HIS A 167 7.07 -8.37 -5.05
N ILE A 168 7.71 -9.50 -5.35
CA ILE A 168 9.07 -9.56 -5.88
C ILE A 168 9.02 -9.92 -7.35
N LEU A 169 9.93 -9.37 -8.15
CA LEU A 169 10.07 -9.75 -9.56
C LEU A 169 10.35 -11.25 -9.65
N ASP A 170 9.63 -11.94 -10.54
CA ASP A 170 9.96 -13.32 -10.86
C ASP A 170 11.39 -13.34 -11.45
N ASN A 171 12.22 -14.32 -11.07
CA ASN A 171 13.59 -14.43 -11.59
C ASN A 171 13.58 -14.43 -13.13
N THR A 172 13.81 -13.28 -13.76
CA THR A 172 14.01 -13.19 -15.20
C THR A 172 15.45 -13.59 -15.49
N SER A 173 15.73 -14.89 -15.52
CA SER A 173 16.98 -15.35 -16.14
C SER A 173 16.98 -14.89 -17.59
N PRO A 174 18.02 -14.18 -18.08
CA PRO A 174 18.20 -14.06 -19.51
C PRO A 174 18.61 -15.44 -20.01
N THR A 175 17.70 -16.18 -20.63
CA THR A 175 18.08 -17.37 -21.40
C THR A 175 18.93 -16.92 -22.58
N ARG A 176 20.24 -16.80 -22.39
CA ARG A 176 21.20 -16.99 -23.48
C ARG A 176 21.22 -18.49 -23.74
N LYS A 177 20.52 -18.92 -24.79
CA LYS A 177 20.81 -20.22 -25.39
C LYS A 177 22.23 -20.10 -25.96
N GLU A 178 23.21 -20.65 -25.28
CA GLU A 178 24.47 -21.00 -25.92
C GLU A 178 24.17 -22.21 -26.81
N GLU A 179 24.16 -21.97 -28.13
CA GLU A 179 24.20 -23.05 -29.11
C GLU A 179 25.51 -23.82 -28.93
N PRO A 180 25.48 -25.17 -28.90
CA PRO A 180 26.71 -25.94 -28.84
C PRO A 180 27.47 -25.75 -30.15
N LYS A 181 28.67 -25.18 -30.06
CA LYS A 181 29.65 -25.23 -31.15
C LYS A 181 29.97 -26.69 -31.44
N ILE A 182 29.41 -27.22 -32.53
CA ILE A 182 29.85 -28.46 -33.13
C ILE A 182 31.21 -28.17 -33.77
N THR A 183 32.29 -28.51 -33.08
CA THR A 183 33.60 -28.70 -33.70
C THR A 183 33.71 -30.16 -34.14
N ALA A 184 33.45 -30.42 -35.42
CA ALA A 184 33.87 -31.66 -36.06
C ALA A 184 35.35 -31.51 -36.45
N SER A 185 36.18 -32.44 -35.97
CA SER A 185 37.54 -32.71 -36.44
C SER A 185 37.49 -33.75 -37.55
#